data_AF-A0AAV4BXP2-F1
#
_entry.id   AF-A0AAV4BXP2-F1
#
_cell.length_a   1.000
_cell.length_b   1.000
_cell.length_c   1.000
_cell.angle_alpha   90.00
_cell.angle_beta   90.00
_cell.angle_gamma   90.00
#
_symmetry.space_group_name_H-M   'P 1'
#
loop_
_entity.id
_entity.type
_entity.pdbx_description
1 polymer ?
#
loop_
_entity_poly.entity_id
_entity_poly.type
_entity_poly.pdbx_seq_one_letter_code
_entity_poly.pdbx_strand_id
1 'polypeptide(L)' 'ILQFPIYDAGQPHSSTFGSLGSLLGMYLHRFVDDWGRRFDKDGQMMDSSKGGGTWWSNSSVTAYKEVKQCVAN' A
#
# COMPACT_ATOMS: atom_id res chain seq x y z
N ILE A 1 -11.34 -13.90 -7.60
CA ILE A 1 -11.32 -13.26 -6.26
C ILE A 1 -12.72 -12.84 -5.79
N LEU A 2 -13.62 -12.43 -6.69
CA LEU A 2 -15.01 -12.11 -6.35
C LEU A 2 -15.90 -13.36 -6.30
N GLN A 3 -15.56 -14.29 -5.39
CA GLN A 3 -16.30 -15.53 -5.17
C GLN A 3 -16.17 -15.94 -3.70
N PHE A 4 -17.08 -16.79 -3.21
CA PHE A 4 -16.96 -17.38 -1.88
C PHE A 4 -15.57 -18.05 -1.72
N PRO A 5 -14.89 -17.89 -0.57
CA PRO A 5 -15.31 -17.23 0.67
C PRO A 5 -15.01 -15.72 0.72
N ILE A 6 -14.40 -15.14 -0.31
CA ILE A 6 -13.94 -13.76 -0.30
C ILE A 6 -15.07 -12.77 -0.54
N TYR A 7 -16.00 -13.09 -1.42
CA TYR A 7 -17.15 -12.23 -1.70
C TYR A 7 -18.31 -13.09 -2.16
N ASP A 8 -19.49 -12.81 -1.63
CA ASP A 8 -20.76 -13.36 -2.10
C ASP A 8 -21.84 -12.31 -1.83
N ALA A 9 -22.79 -12.15 -2.76
CA ALA A 9 -23.82 -11.13 -2.65
C ALA A 9 -24.77 -11.34 -1.46
N GLY A 10 -24.90 -12.57 -0.96
CA GLY A 10 -25.71 -12.92 0.21
C GLY A 10 -24.98 -12.84 1.55
N GLN A 11 -23.67 -12.57 1.58
CA GLN A 11 -22.92 -12.47 2.82
C GLN A 11 -23.22 -11.16 3.57
N PRO A 12 -23.17 -11.16 4.92
CA PRO A 12 -23.20 -9.93 5.70
C PRO A 12 -22.10 -8.97 5.25
N HIS A 13 -22.38 -7.67 5.26
CA HIS A 13 -21.39 -6.66 4.89
C HIS A 13 -20.11 -6.76 5.73
N SER A 14 -20.21 -7.10 7.01
CA SER A 14 -19.05 -7.31 7.89
C SER A 14 -18.09 -8.38 7.35
N SER A 15 -18.62 -9.48 6.80
CA SER A 15 -17.82 -10.51 6.15
C SER A 15 -17.13 -9.95 4.91
N THR A 16 -17.86 -9.25 4.03
CA THR A 16 -17.30 -8.65 2.81
C THR A 16 -16.22 -7.61 3.11
N PHE A 17 -16.42 -6.74 4.11
CA PHE A 17 -15.40 -5.78 4.54
C PHE A 17 -14.18 -6.48 5.14
N GLY A 18 -14.38 -7.55 5.91
CA GLY A 18 -13.30 -8.34 6.51
C GLY A 18 -12.47 -9.10 5.48
N SER A 19 -13.10 -9.67 4.44
CA SER A 19 -12.42 -10.46 3.41
C SER A 19 -11.97 -9.59 2.23
N LEU A 20 -12.89 -9.22 1.35
CA LEU A 20 -12.60 -8.45 0.14
C LEU A 20 -12.04 -7.07 0.49
N GLY A 21 -12.59 -6.40 1.51
CA GLY A 21 -12.10 -5.10 1.97
C GLY A 21 -10.65 -5.14 2.43
N SER A 22 -10.26 -6.14 3.24
CA SER A 22 -8.86 -6.33 3.65
C SER A 22 -7.93 -6.64 2.47
N LEU A 23 -8.38 -7.43 1.50
CA LEU A 23 -7.62 -7.72 0.28
C LEU A 23 -7.39 -6.47 -0.56
N LEU A 24 -8.42 -5.66 -0.78
CA LEU A 24 -8.30 -4.37 -1.44
C LEU A 24 -7.35 -3.45 -0.67
N GLY A 25 -7.47 -3.39 0.66
CA GLY A 25 -6.57 -2.64 1.53
C GLY A 25 -5.10 -3.07 1.38
N MET A 26 -4.83 -4.37 1.31
CA MET A 26 -3.49 -4.90 1.07
C MET A 26 -2.93 -4.43 -0.29
N TYR A 27 -3.74 -4.46 -1.35
CA TYR A 27 -3.31 -4.00 -2.67
C TYR A 27 -3.10 -2.48 -2.72
N LEU A 28 -3.99 -1.69 -2.10
CA LEU A 28 -3.83 -0.25 -1.99
C LEU A 28 -2.58 0.12 -1.17
N HIS A 29 -2.29 -0.62 -0.11
CA HIS A 29 -1.08 -0.41 0.70
C HIS A 29 0.21 -0.57 -0.13
N ARG A 30 0.21 -1.42 -1.16
CA ARG A 30 1.36 -1.58 -2.07
C ARG A 30 1.75 -0.30 -2.80
N PHE A 31 0.85 0.67 -2.95
CA PHE A 31 1.17 1.95 -3.57
C PHE A 31 2.04 2.85 -2.67
N VAL A 32 2.04 2.61 -1.36
CA VAL A 32 2.75 3.44 -0.37
C VAL A 32 3.73 2.63 0.48
N ASP A 33 4.00 1.38 0.10
CA ASP A 33 5.04 0.55 0.72
C ASP A 33 6.44 0.97 0.25
N ASP A 34 7.46 0.24 0.71
CA ASP A 34 8.88 0.57 0.45
C ASP A 34 9.22 0.65 -1.05
N TRP A 35 8.50 -0.11 -1.88
CA TRP A 35 8.61 -0.09 -3.32
C TRP A 35 7.64 0.91 -3.93
N GLY A 36 6.37 0.88 -3.53
CA GLY A 36 5.32 1.75 -4.06
C GLY A 36 5.65 3.23 -3.96
N ARG A 37 6.24 3.65 -2.83
CA ARG A 37 6.66 5.05 -2.60
C ARG A 37 7.69 5.58 -3.60
N ARG A 38 8.30 4.71 -4.41
CA ARG A 38 9.27 5.08 -5.44
C ARG A 38 8.62 5.43 -6.77
N PHE A 39 7.31 5.24 -6.91
CA PHE A 39 6.57 5.53 -8.12
C PHE A 39 5.65 6.73 -7.89
N ASP A 40 5.59 7.64 -8.85
CA ASP A 40 4.63 8.74 -8.83
C ASP A 40 3.23 8.28 -9.29
N LYS A 41 2.29 9.22 -9.36
CA LYS A 41 0.90 8.98 -9.78
C LYS A 41 0.78 8.42 -11.21
N ASP A 42 1.79 8.63 -12.06
CA ASP A 42 1.82 8.19 -13.45
C ASP A 42 2.60 6.88 -13.61
N GLY A 43 3.05 6.29 -12.48
CA GLY A 43 3.81 5.05 -12.45
C GLY A 43 5.28 5.23 -12.86
N GLN A 44 5.79 6.46 -12.90
CA GLN A 44 7.20 6.71 -13.19
C GLN A 44 8.04 6.51 -11.94
N MET A 45 9.13 5.75 -12.06
CA MET A 45 10.07 5.57 -10.94
C MET A 45 10.84 6.88 -10.72
N MET A 46 10.67 7.42 -9.52
CA MET A 46 11.46 8.53 -8.99
C MET A 46 12.85 8.01 -8.60
N ASP A 47 13.74 8.01 -9.59
CA ASP A 47 15.14 7.62 -9.43
C ASP A 47 16.00 8.84 -9.07
N SER A 48 16.57 8.82 -7.87
CA SER A 48 17.54 9.82 -7.39
C SER A 48 18.73 10.00 -8.35
N SER A 49 19.06 8.98 -9.15
CA SER A 49 20.14 9.00 -10.14
C SER A 49 19.82 9.82 -11.40
N LYS A 50 18.53 10.11 -11.65
CA LYS A 50 18.05 10.93 -12.78
C LYS A 50 17.64 12.35 -12.36
N GLY A 51 18.05 12.79 -11.18
CA GLY A 51 17.67 14.09 -10.60
C GLY A 51 16.24 14.14 -10.06
N GLY A 52 15.49 13.03 -10.14
CA GLY A 52 14.16 12.88 -9.55
C GLY A 52 14.28 12.44 -8.10
N GLY A 53 14.12 13.37 -7.16
CA GLY A 53 14.02 13.03 -5.74
C GLY A 53 12.79 12.17 -5.42
N THR A 54 12.67 11.75 -4.16
CA THR A 54 11.43 11.15 -3.67
C THR A 54 10.28 12.18 -3.66
N TRP A 55 9.05 11.77 -3.99
CA TRP A 55 7.87 12.64 -3.83
C TRP A 55 7.43 12.77 -2.36
N TRP A 56 8.05 12.01 -1.45
CA TRP A 56 7.89 12.14 -0.01
C TRP A 56 8.82 13.19 0.56
N SER A 57 8.36 13.92 1.58
CA SER A 57 9.24 14.78 2.37
C SER A 57 10.24 13.96 3.19
N ASN A 58 11.35 14.58 3.60
CA ASN A 58 12.38 13.92 4.42
C ASN A 58 11.83 13.46 5.78
N SER A 59 10.94 14.24 6.38
CA SER A 59 10.26 13.87 7.64
C SER A 59 9.39 12.63 7.48
N SER A 60 8.61 12.53 6.39
CA SER A 60 7.78 11.35 6.12
C SER A 60 8.61 10.09 5.88
N VAL A 61 9.74 10.20 5.17
CA VAL A 61 10.64 9.05 4.96
C VAL A 61 11.25 8.58 6.29
N THR A 62 11.58 9.51 7.18
CA THR A 62 12.16 9.18 8.50
C THR A 62 11.13 8.47 9.37
N ALA A 63 9.93 9.05 9.53
CA ALA A 63 8.84 8.43 10.28
C ALA A 63 8.43 7.05 9.73
N TYR A 64 8.43 6.89 8.40
CA TYR A 64 8.15 5.59 7.77
C TYR A 64 9.19 4.53 8.13
N LYS A 65 10.48 4.89 8.14
CA LYS A 65 11.55 3.95 8.52
C LYS A 65 11.41 3.46 9.96
N GLU A 66 11.01 4.33 10.88
CA GLU A 66 10.78 3.98 12.29
C GLU A 66 9.64 2.96 12.42
N VAL A 67 8.50 3.22 11.77
CA VAL A 67 7.34 2.31 11.79
C VAL A 67 7.68 0.98 11.08
N LYS A 68 8.37 1.04 9.93
CA LYS A 68 8.80 -0.16 9.20
C LYS A 68 9.71 -1.04 10.06
N GLN A 69 10.65 -0.43 10.80
CA GLN A 69 11.55 -1.17 11.69
C GLN A 69 10.79 -1.90 12.79
N CYS A 70 9.71 -1.30 13.32
CA CYS A 70 8.84 -1.96 14.31
C CYS A 70 8.15 -3.22 13.76
N VAL A 71 7.81 -3.25 12.47
CA VAL A 71 7.14 -4.41 11.84
C VAL A 71 8.14 -5.48 11.40
N ALA A 72 9.39 -5.09 11.13
CA ALA A 72 10.45 -6.02 10.71
C ALA A 72 11.10 -6.79 11.87
N ASN A 73 11.03 -6.24 13.09
CA ASN A 73 11.53 -6.83 14.33
C ASN A 73 10.45 -7.64 15.04
#